data_AF-A0A9P5G280-F1
#
_entry.id   AF-A0A9P5G280-F1
#
_cell.length_a   1.000
_cell.length_b   1.000
_cell.length_c   1.000
_cell.angle_alpha   90.00
_cell.angle_beta   90.00
_cell.angle_gamma   90.00
#
_symmetry.space_group_name_H-M   'P 1'
#
loop_
_entity.id
_entity.type
_entity.pdbx_description
1 polymer ?
#
loop_
_entity_poly.entity_id
_entity_poly.type
_entity_poly.pdbx_seq_one_letter_code
_entity_poly.pdbx_strand_id
1 'polypeptide(L)'
;MVVIRNMDELLEMPLNGVFAAAHACVCNPYSKPHYPANWIASNCAYSDYAKLSREYKAGLLKQSQPTETAGAEVLPVNGPAGLAPCSDSCTDAFEDDLSSSSSSSDTGSSRTGSTATDPSSVASFPSLDGYLHACGPGSTCGLGICNGGLQVVEPSRQTYAQILTALSQPTATTNYDFADQSLLSDVFNGSWHPLSYKYNALKTLKLIHPRVWDESEVANIHYILTPKPWDVRKCADRLSSKHDETGTFTFWFAVDDDRLEYERGHQIADGF
;
A
#
# COMPACT_ATOMS: atom_id res chain seq x y z
N MET A 1 -3.71 0.85 17.71
CA MET A 1 -4.80 1.18 16.78
C MET A 1 -6.10 0.68 17.38
N VAL A 2 -7.25 1.15 16.91
CA VAL A 2 -8.55 0.55 17.25
C VAL A 2 -9.41 0.50 15.98
N VAL A 3 -9.91 -0.69 15.66
CA VAL A 3 -10.82 -0.93 14.55
C VAL A 3 -12.24 -0.72 15.07
N ILE A 4 -12.99 0.19 14.45
CA ILE A 4 -14.35 0.59 14.86
C ILE A 4 -15.39 0.35 13.76
N ARG A 5 -14.96 -0.06 12.56
CA ARG A 5 -15.81 -0.57 11.48
C ARG A 5 -15.11 -1.72 10.77
N ASN A 6 -15.91 -2.57 10.10
CA ASN A 6 -15.39 -3.64 9.26
C ASN A 6 -14.49 -3.05 8.14
N MET A 7 -13.42 -3.76 7.80
CA MET A 7 -12.46 -3.40 6.75
C MET A 7 -12.10 -4.64 5.91
N ASP A 8 -12.92 -5.68 5.94
CA ASP A 8 -12.64 -6.98 5.31
C ASP A 8 -12.56 -6.83 3.79
N GLU A 9 -13.18 -5.80 3.21
CA GLU A 9 -13.04 -5.48 1.78
C GLU A 9 -11.57 -5.25 1.39
N LEU A 10 -10.72 -4.81 2.32
CA LEU A 10 -9.28 -4.66 2.05
C LEU A 10 -8.58 -6.00 1.82
N LEU A 11 -9.10 -7.10 2.33
CA LEU A 11 -8.52 -8.45 2.16
C LEU A 11 -8.76 -9.00 0.75
N GLU A 12 -9.81 -8.54 0.09
CA GLU A 12 -10.20 -8.95 -1.27
C GLU A 12 -9.82 -7.90 -2.33
N MET A 13 -9.35 -6.73 -1.90
CA MET A 13 -8.97 -5.64 -2.79
C MET A 13 -7.78 -6.07 -3.67
N PRO A 14 -7.89 -5.93 -5.00
CA PRO A 14 -6.80 -6.33 -5.88
C PRO A 14 -5.63 -5.35 -5.76
N LEU A 15 -4.43 -5.89 -5.57
CA LEU A 15 -3.19 -5.12 -5.44
C LEU A 15 -2.40 -5.11 -6.77
N ASN A 16 -1.47 -4.17 -6.88
CA ASN A 16 -0.58 -4.05 -8.04
C ASN A 16 0.75 -4.81 -7.85
N GLY A 17 0.77 -5.86 -7.03
CA GLY A 17 1.95 -6.68 -6.74
C GLY A 17 2.92 -6.11 -5.69
N VAL A 18 2.57 -5.01 -5.02
CA VAL A 18 3.39 -4.38 -3.96
C VAL A 18 2.70 -4.47 -2.60
N PHE A 19 1.97 -3.42 -2.22
CA PHE A 19 1.15 -3.34 -1.01
C PHE A 19 0.22 -2.12 -1.13
N ALA A 20 -0.78 -2.03 -0.27
CA ALA A 20 -1.58 -0.83 -0.09
C ALA A 20 -1.38 -0.20 1.30
N ALA A 21 -1.36 1.13 1.34
CA ALA A 21 -1.17 1.90 2.56
C ALA A 21 -1.84 3.27 2.44
N ALA A 22 -2.14 3.91 3.57
CA ALA A 22 -2.50 5.33 3.56
C ALA A 22 -1.24 6.20 3.51
N HIS A 23 -1.38 7.47 3.11
CA HIS A 23 -0.30 8.46 3.21
C HIS A 23 0.13 8.71 4.66
N ALA A 24 1.38 9.05 4.88
CA ALA A 24 1.81 9.65 6.14
C ALA A 24 1.37 11.11 6.22
N CYS A 25 0.99 11.57 7.42
CA CYS A 25 0.80 13.00 7.65
C CYS A 25 2.14 13.66 7.93
N VAL A 26 2.59 14.49 6.99
CA VAL A 26 3.87 15.20 7.05
C VAL A 26 3.69 16.66 7.46
N CYS A 27 2.68 17.00 8.26
CA CYS A 27 2.42 18.39 8.66
C CYS A 27 3.25 18.88 9.86
N ASN A 28 3.76 17.96 10.68
CA ASN A 28 4.47 18.25 11.93
C ASN A 28 3.84 19.38 12.80
N PRO A 29 2.55 19.32 13.15
CA PRO A 29 1.85 20.43 13.83
C PRO A 29 2.41 20.74 15.23
N TYR A 30 3.15 19.80 15.83
CA TYR A 30 3.76 19.94 17.14
C TYR A 30 5.24 20.34 17.07
N SER A 31 5.73 20.72 15.89
CA SER A 31 7.10 21.20 15.65
C SER A 31 8.19 20.31 16.27
N LYS A 32 8.04 18.99 16.10
CA LYS A 32 9.01 18.01 16.64
C LYS A 32 10.37 18.23 15.98
N PRO A 33 11.45 18.49 16.76
CA PRO A 33 12.75 18.84 16.19
C PRO A 33 13.42 17.74 15.36
N HIS A 34 13.09 16.48 15.64
CA HIS A 34 13.64 15.33 14.91
C HIS A 34 12.83 14.98 13.64
N TYR A 35 11.74 15.70 13.35
CA TYR A 35 11.02 15.50 12.08
C TYR A 35 11.72 16.31 10.99
N PRO A 36 11.74 15.83 9.74
CA PRO A 36 12.37 16.54 8.63
C PRO A 36 11.81 17.94 8.44
N ALA A 37 12.66 18.89 8.05
CA ALA A 37 12.28 20.30 7.87
C ALA A 37 11.22 20.51 6.77
N ASN A 38 11.15 19.60 5.79
CA ASN A 38 10.15 19.63 4.73
C ASN A 38 8.81 18.99 5.15
N TRP A 39 8.65 18.56 6.40
CA TRP A 39 7.36 18.13 6.94
C TRP A 39 6.54 19.35 7.34
N ILE A 40 5.88 19.91 6.33
CA ILE A 40 5.00 21.08 6.41
C ILE A 40 3.67 20.80 5.70
N ALA A 41 2.62 21.56 6.06
CA ALA A 41 1.28 21.37 5.52
C ALA A 41 1.22 21.42 3.98
N SER A 42 1.98 22.31 3.33
CA SER A 42 1.99 22.41 1.85
C SER A 42 2.52 21.15 1.15
N ASN A 43 3.27 20.31 1.86
CA ASN A 43 3.84 19.07 1.33
C ASN A 43 3.00 17.83 1.68
N CYS A 44 1.89 18.00 2.40
CA CYS A 44 1.08 16.91 2.89
C CYS A 44 -0.04 16.54 1.91
N ALA A 45 -0.15 15.25 1.57
CA ALA A 45 -1.23 14.72 0.72
C ALA A 45 -2.63 14.93 1.32
N TYR A 46 -2.72 15.18 2.64
CA TYR A 46 -3.97 15.49 3.32
C TYR A 46 -4.44 16.95 3.16
N SER A 47 -3.58 17.85 2.68
CA SER A 47 -3.94 19.28 2.56
C SER A 47 -4.96 19.54 1.44
N ASP A 48 -4.85 18.82 0.33
CA ASP A 48 -5.79 18.87 -0.81
C ASP A 48 -6.50 17.51 -1.03
N TYR A 49 -6.68 16.74 0.05
CA TYR A 49 -7.07 15.33 0.01
C TYR A 49 -8.25 15.03 -0.92
N ALA A 50 -9.34 15.79 -0.83
CA ALA A 50 -10.55 15.55 -1.61
C ALA A 50 -10.34 15.78 -3.12
N LYS A 51 -9.55 16.80 -3.48
CA LYS A 51 -9.19 17.09 -4.87
C LYS A 51 -8.29 15.98 -5.41
N LEU A 52 -7.20 15.68 -4.71
CA LEU A 52 -6.21 14.69 -5.14
C LEU A 52 -6.81 13.28 -5.24
N SER A 53 -7.68 12.90 -4.30
CA SER A 53 -8.41 11.62 -4.34
C SER A 53 -9.33 11.54 -5.55
N ARG A 54 -10.04 12.63 -5.89
CA ARG A 54 -10.93 12.66 -7.05
C ARG A 54 -10.16 12.54 -8.35
N GLU A 55 -9.04 13.26 -8.48
CA GLU A 55 -8.17 13.22 -9.65
C GLU A 55 -7.58 11.82 -9.87
N TYR A 56 -7.09 11.20 -8.79
CA TYR A 56 -6.55 9.84 -8.85
C TYR A 56 -7.62 8.81 -9.27
N LYS A 57 -8.80 8.82 -8.65
CA LYS A 57 -9.91 7.91 -8.99
C LYS A 57 -10.40 8.09 -10.43
N ALA A 58 -10.45 9.33 -10.92
CA ALA A 58 -10.78 9.61 -12.31
C ALA A 58 -9.72 9.06 -13.28
N GLY A 59 -8.44 9.05 -12.87
CA GLY A 59 -7.35 8.40 -13.61
C GLY A 59 -7.53 6.88 -13.71
N LEU A 60 -7.82 6.22 -12.59
CA LEU A 60 -8.08 4.77 -12.54
C LEU A 60 -9.24 4.36 -13.47
N LEU A 61 -10.35 5.09 -13.43
CA LEU A 61 -11.52 4.84 -14.29
C LEU A 61 -11.23 4.99 -15.79
N LYS A 62 -10.27 5.84 -16.18
CA LYS A 62 -9.87 5.98 -17.59
C LYS A 62 -8.99 4.82 -18.05
N GLN A 63 -8.20 4.24 -17.15
CA GLN A 63 -7.32 3.12 -17.46
C GLN A 63 -8.08 1.79 -17.59
N SER A 64 -9.22 1.66 -16.91
CA SER A 64 -10.08 0.47 -17.01
C SER A 64 -10.99 0.45 -18.24
N GLN A 65 -11.08 1.54 -19.00
CA GLN A 65 -11.85 1.57 -20.25
C GLN A 65 -11.08 0.89 -21.39
N PRO A 66 -11.72 0.01 -22.20
CA PRO A 66 -11.11 -0.51 -23.41
C PRO A 66 -10.68 0.65 -24.30
N THR A 67 -9.41 0.70 -24.66
CA THR A 67 -8.96 1.60 -25.73
C THR A 67 -9.76 1.25 -26.97
N GLU A 68 -10.62 2.16 -27.44
CA GLU A 68 -11.17 2.08 -28.79
C GLU A 68 -9.98 2.04 -29.74
N THR A 69 -9.67 0.86 -30.27
CA THR A 69 -8.78 0.73 -31.41
C THR A 69 -9.46 1.49 -32.55
N ALA A 70 -8.97 2.70 -32.84
CA ALA A 70 -9.26 3.38 -34.08
C ALA A 70 -9.07 2.38 -35.22
N GLY A 71 -10.14 2.13 -35.97
CA GLY A 71 -10.23 1.05 -36.94
C GLY A 71 -9.00 1.04 -37.84
N ALA A 72 -8.15 0.01 -37.66
CA ALA A 72 -7.19 -0.36 -38.67
C ALA A 72 -8.01 -0.82 -39.88
N GLU A 73 -8.03 0.02 -40.91
CA GLU A 73 -8.58 -0.31 -42.21
C GLU A 73 -7.87 -1.60 -42.69
N VAL A 74 -8.59 -2.72 -42.66
CA VAL A 74 -8.10 -4.00 -43.17
C VAL A 74 -8.03 -3.86 -44.69
N LEU A 75 -6.85 -3.54 -45.19
CA LEU A 75 -6.55 -3.68 -46.61
C LEU A 75 -6.72 -5.17 -46.99
N PRO A 76 -7.45 -5.50 -48.06
CA PRO A 76 -7.70 -6.89 -48.42
C PRO A 76 -6.40 -7.55 -48.89
N VAL A 77 -5.96 -8.56 -48.13
CA VAL A 77 -4.89 -9.46 -48.57
C VAL A 77 -5.45 -10.39 -49.64
N ASN A 78 -5.05 -10.16 -50.89
CA ASN A 78 -5.21 -11.14 -51.96
C ASN A 78 -4.18 -12.27 -51.76
N GLY A 79 -4.61 -13.38 -51.14
CA GLY A 79 -3.83 -14.62 -51.11
C GLY A 79 -4.18 -15.52 -52.32
N PRO A 80 -3.19 -16.12 -53.01
CA PRO A 80 -3.48 -17.09 -54.06
C PRO A 80 -3.92 -18.43 -53.46
N ALA A 81 -4.79 -19.10 -54.21
CA ALA A 81 -5.45 -20.33 -53.85
C ALA A 81 -4.49 -21.54 -53.74
N GLY A 82 -4.77 -22.38 -52.73
CA GLY A 82 -4.69 -23.83 -52.82
C GLY A 82 -3.30 -24.46 -52.63
N LEU A 83 -3.18 -25.30 -51.61
CA LEU A 83 -2.71 -26.68 -51.72
C LEU A 83 -3.04 -27.46 -50.42
N ALA A 84 -3.23 -28.76 -50.59
CA ALA A 84 -3.96 -29.73 -49.76
C ALA A 84 -3.36 -30.04 -48.37
N PRO A 85 -4.13 -30.67 -47.45
CA PRO A 85 -3.65 -31.03 -46.11
C PRO A 85 -2.88 -32.37 -46.14
N CYS A 86 -1.77 -32.43 -45.41
CA CYS A 86 -1.14 -33.69 -45.02
C CYS A 86 -1.53 -34.06 -43.60
N SER A 87 -1.95 -35.31 -43.46
CA SER A 87 -2.44 -36.01 -42.29
C SER A 87 -1.31 -36.53 -41.39
N ASP A 88 -1.69 -36.64 -40.11
CA ASP A 88 -1.34 -37.66 -39.13
C ASP A 88 0.08 -37.79 -38.54
N SER A 89 0.00 -37.94 -37.21
CA SER A 89 0.86 -38.71 -36.30
C SER A 89 2.21 -38.11 -35.93
N CYS A 90 2.41 -37.86 -34.64
CA CYS A 90 3.11 -38.84 -33.79
C CYS A 90 2.96 -38.44 -32.31
N THR A 91 2.78 -39.49 -31.50
CA THR A 91 2.62 -39.51 -30.06
C THR A 91 3.96 -39.55 -29.34
N ASP A 92 3.89 -39.27 -28.02
CA ASP A 92 4.81 -39.68 -26.94
C ASP A 92 6.25 -39.08 -26.99
N ALA A 93 6.96 -38.84 -25.91
CA ALA A 93 6.82 -39.25 -24.53
C ALA A 93 7.51 -38.22 -23.61
N PHE A 94 7.03 -38.18 -22.37
CA PHE A 94 7.78 -37.78 -21.19
C PHE A 94 9.00 -38.70 -21.01
N GLU A 95 10.17 -38.13 -20.72
CA GLU A 95 11.12 -38.72 -19.77
C GLU A 95 11.78 -37.60 -18.94
N ASP A 96 11.75 -37.82 -17.63
CA ASP A 96 12.52 -37.16 -16.59
C ASP A 96 14.02 -37.41 -16.81
N ASP A 97 14.86 -36.42 -16.48
CA ASP A 97 16.08 -36.76 -15.74
C ASP A 97 16.62 -35.57 -14.93
N LEU A 98 16.62 -35.76 -13.62
CA LEU A 98 17.40 -35.02 -12.64
C LEU A 98 18.78 -35.67 -12.57
N SER A 99 19.86 -34.89 -12.70
CA SER A 99 20.97 -34.91 -11.71
C SER A 99 22.21 -34.11 -12.12
N SER A 100 22.74 -33.42 -11.10
CA SER A 100 24.16 -33.21 -10.77
C SER A 100 25.12 -32.54 -11.77
N SER A 101 25.48 -31.29 -11.40
CA SER A 101 26.84 -30.79 -11.16
C SER A 101 28.02 -31.37 -11.97
N SER A 102 28.73 -30.51 -12.70
CA SER A 102 30.12 -30.18 -12.40
C SER A 102 30.68 -29.12 -13.34
N SER A 103 31.65 -28.40 -12.81
CA SER A 103 32.42 -27.30 -13.36
C SER A 103 33.26 -27.67 -14.58
N SER A 104 33.25 -26.80 -15.59
CA SER A 104 34.38 -26.61 -16.49
C SER A 104 34.36 -25.21 -17.11
N SER A 105 35.47 -24.52 -16.91
CA SER A 105 35.87 -23.28 -17.56
C SER A 105 35.95 -23.46 -19.07
N ASP A 106 35.31 -22.56 -19.82
CA ASP A 106 35.60 -22.38 -21.24
C ASP A 106 35.64 -20.90 -21.62
N THR A 107 36.59 -20.60 -22.49
CA THR A 107 37.01 -19.28 -22.95
C THR A 107 36.31 -18.91 -24.25
N GLY A 108 35.85 -17.66 -24.35
CA GLY A 108 35.87 -16.93 -25.62
C GLY A 108 34.54 -16.56 -26.29
N SER A 109 34.48 -15.29 -26.69
CA SER A 109 33.70 -14.70 -27.78
C SER A 109 32.24 -14.29 -27.55
N SER A 110 32.10 -12.97 -27.35
CA SER A 110 31.12 -12.07 -27.98
C SER A 110 29.88 -12.70 -28.61
N ARG A 111 28.72 -12.44 -27.99
CA ARG A 111 27.48 -12.10 -28.71
C ARG A 111 26.69 -11.07 -27.93
N THR A 112 26.58 -9.91 -28.54
CA THR A 112 25.67 -8.80 -28.25
C THR A 112 24.22 -9.29 -28.26
N GLY A 113 23.47 -8.98 -27.20
CA GLY A 113 22.05 -9.31 -27.11
C GLY A 113 21.45 -8.86 -25.78
N SER A 114 21.70 -7.62 -25.35
CA SER A 114 20.87 -7.00 -24.31
C SER A 114 19.47 -6.83 -24.87
N THR A 115 18.58 -7.77 -24.59
CA THR A 115 17.15 -7.48 -24.59
C THR A 115 16.91 -6.53 -23.42
N ALA A 116 16.98 -5.24 -23.73
CA ALA A 116 16.44 -4.20 -22.85
C ALA A 116 14.98 -4.57 -22.60
N THR A 117 14.67 -4.95 -21.37
CA THR A 117 13.30 -4.99 -20.89
C THR A 117 12.74 -3.58 -21.03
N ASP A 118 11.73 -3.45 -21.86
CA ASP A 118 11.02 -2.20 -22.09
C ASP A 118 10.51 -1.66 -20.74
N PRO A 119 10.95 -0.46 -20.29
CA PRO A 119 10.47 0.15 -19.06
C PRO A 119 9.00 0.61 -19.16
N SER A 120 8.32 0.39 -20.30
CA SER A 120 6.92 0.73 -20.51
C SER A 120 5.92 -0.35 -20.08
N SER A 121 6.34 -1.55 -19.66
CA SER A 121 5.41 -2.56 -19.12
C SER A 121 5.01 -2.23 -17.69
N VAL A 122 4.28 -1.12 -17.51
CA VAL A 122 3.51 -0.86 -16.31
C VAL A 122 2.56 -2.04 -16.15
N ALA A 123 2.75 -2.82 -15.09
CA ALA A 123 1.83 -3.91 -14.75
C ALA A 123 0.40 -3.39 -14.87
N SER A 124 -0.42 -4.01 -15.73
CA SER A 124 -1.80 -3.60 -15.91
C SER A 124 -2.49 -3.66 -14.56
N PHE A 125 -2.94 -2.52 -14.03
CA PHE A 125 -3.64 -2.49 -12.76
C PHE A 125 -4.86 -3.41 -12.86
N PRO A 126 -5.03 -4.38 -11.95
CA PRO A 126 -6.29 -5.10 -11.88
C PRO A 126 -7.42 -4.08 -11.67
N SER A 127 -8.57 -4.30 -12.29
CA SER A 127 -9.68 -3.36 -12.17
C SER A 127 -10.05 -3.17 -10.70
N LEU A 128 -10.10 -1.90 -10.28
CA LEU A 128 -10.53 -1.49 -8.94
C LEU A 128 -12.01 -1.11 -8.92
N ASP A 129 -12.77 -1.58 -9.92
CA ASP A 129 -14.22 -1.43 -9.95
C ASP A 129 -14.80 -2.05 -8.67
N GLY A 130 -15.54 -1.24 -7.90
CA GLY A 130 -16.03 -1.61 -6.56
C GLY A 130 -15.15 -1.12 -5.40
N TYR A 131 -13.84 -0.91 -5.62
CA TYR A 131 -12.88 -0.52 -4.57
C TYR A 131 -12.46 0.96 -4.61
N LEU A 132 -12.97 1.76 -5.54
CA LEU A 132 -12.63 3.20 -5.62
C LEU A 132 -12.95 3.99 -4.34
N HIS A 133 -13.93 3.54 -3.56
CA HIS A 133 -14.24 4.13 -2.25
C HIS A 133 -13.10 3.91 -1.24
N ALA A 134 -12.34 2.84 -1.42
CA ALA A 134 -11.21 2.49 -0.58
C ALA A 134 -9.91 3.23 -0.94
N CYS A 135 -9.83 3.84 -2.12
CA CYS A 135 -8.64 4.57 -2.57
C CYS A 135 -8.56 6.02 -2.02
N GLY A 136 -7.34 6.48 -1.76
CA GLY A 136 -6.99 7.86 -1.41
C GLY A 136 -6.30 8.62 -2.56
N PRO A 137 -5.55 9.70 -2.26
CA PRO A 137 -4.68 10.39 -3.21
C PRO A 137 -3.59 9.48 -3.77
N GLY A 138 -3.18 9.69 -5.02
CA GLY A 138 -2.09 8.94 -5.66
C GLY A 138 -0.82 8.82 -4.80
N SER A 139 -0.08 7.72 -4.94
CA SER A 139 1.14 7.43 -4.16
C SER A 139 2.27 8.45 -4.34
N THR A 140 2.21 9.30 -5.36
CA THR A 140 3.16 10.40 -5.61
C THR A 140 2.68 11.76 -5.08
N CYS A 141 1.48 11.85 -4.49
CA CYS A 141 0.96 13.09 -3.94
C CYS A 141 1.73 13.51 -2.67
N GLY A 142 1.87 14.83 -2.46
CA GLY A 142 2.66 15.36 -1.36
C GLY A 142 4.12 14.96 -1.46
N LEU A 143 4.69 14.40 -0.39
CA LEU A 143 6.03 13.80 -0.40
C LEU A 143 6.06 12.34 -0.88
N GLY A 144 4.91 11.72 -1.19
CA GLY A 144 4.84 10.32 -1.61
C GLY A 144 5.20 9.29 -0.52
N ILE A 145 5.10 9.69 0.74
CA ILE A 145 5.45 8.85 1.90
C ILE A 145 4.21 8.09 2.36
N CYS A 146 4.30 6.76 2.39
CA CYS A 146 3.26 5.90 2.96
C CYS A 146 3.35 5.86 4.49
N ASN A 147 2.26 5.59 5.19
CA ASN A 147 2.28 5.38 6.64
C ASN A 147 2.48 3.91 6.97
N GLY A 148 3.48 3.60 7.78
CA GLY A 148 3.80 2.22 8.22
C GLY A 148 2.78 1.56 9.14
N GLY A 149 1.78 2.30 9.65
CA GLY A 149 0.83 1.79 10.64
C GLY A 149 -0.12 0.70 10.16
N LEU A 150 -0.60 0.78 8.91
CA LEU A 150 -1.45 -0.24 8.31
C LEU A 150 -1.01 -0.49 6.88
N GLN A 151 -0.80 -1.76 6.56
CA GLN A 151 -0.34 -2.25 5.27
C GLN A 151 -1.25 -3.42 4.86
N VAL A 152 -1.77 -3.38 3.63
CA VAL A 152 -2.44 -4.52 2.99
C VAL A 152 -1.41 -5.12 2.04
N VAL A 153 -1.07 -6.38 2.24
CA VAL A 153 0.06 -7.01 1.53
C VAL A 153 -0.38 -8.29 0.84
N GLU A 154 0.16 -8.51 -0.36
CA GLU A 154 0.20 -9.82 -0.99
C GLU A 154 1.63 -10.36 -0.82
N PRO A 155 1.85 -11.41 0.01
CA PRO A 155 3.20 -11.91 0.26
C PRO A 155 3.91 -12.31 -1.04
N SER A 156 5.03 -11.65 -1.33
CA SER A 156 5.80 -11.86 -2.55
C SER A 156 7.28 -12.00 -2.24
N ARG A 157 7.90 -13.08 -2.75
CA ARG A 157 9.37 -13.28 -2.65
C ARG A 157 10.14 -12.17 -3.35
N GLN A 158 9.59 -11.64 -4.44
CA GLN A 158 10.21 -10.55 -5.20
C GLN A 158 10.22 -9.26 -4.38
N THR A 159 9.07 -8.86 -3.83
CA THR A 159 8.92 -7.68 -2.96
C THR A 159 9.81 -7.81 -1.72
N TYR A 160 9.84 -8.99 -1.11
CA TYR A 160 10.71 -9.29 0.03
C TYR A 160 12.21 -9.14 -0.33
N ALA A 161 12.64 -9.65 -1.48
CA ALA A 161 14.02 -9.54 -1.93
C ALA A 161 14.44 -8.08 -2.22
N GLN A 162 13.53 -7.25 -2.73
CA GLN A 162 13.77 -5.81 -2.91
C GLN A 162 14.00 -5.11 -1.57
N ILE A 163 13.17 -5.41 -0.57
CA ILE A 163 13.32 -4.89 0.79
C ILE A 163 14.67 -5.34 1.40
N LEU A 164 15.02 -6.63 1.28
CA LEU A 164 16.30 -7.13 1.78
C LEU A 164 17.50 -6.47 1.09
N THR A 165 17.40 -6.22 -0.21
CA THR A 165 18.45 -5.53 -0.97
C THR A 165 18.65 -4.13 -0.43
N ALA A 166 17.59 -3.36 -0.19
CA ALA A 166 17.68 -2.03 0.41
C ALA A 166 18.27 -2.08 1.83
N LEU A 167 17.83 -3.01 2.67
CA LEU A 167 18.37 -3.21 4.03
C LEU A 167 19.84 -3.62 4.04
N SER A 168 20.33 -4.28 2.99
CA SER A 168 21.74 -4.67 2.85
C SER A 168 22.68 -3.50 2.51
N GLN A 169 22.15 -2.30 2.25
CA GLN A 169 22.90 -1.10 1.88
C GLN A 169 22.88 -0.07 3.03
N PRO A 170 23.89 -0.05 3.92
CA PRO A 170 23.89 0.81 5.11
C PRO A 170 23.76 2.31 4.77
N THR A 171 24.28 2.74 3.62
CA THR A 171 24.20 4.14 3.16
C THR A 171 22.76 4.57 2.83
N ALA A 172 21.89 3.64 2.44
CA ALA A 172 20.49 3.92 2.18
C ALA A 172 19.69 4.07 3.49
N THR A 173 19.93 3.18 4.46
CA THR A 173 19.13 3.12 5.70
C THR A 173 19.59 4.06 6.81
N THR A 174 20.85 4.54 6.78
CA THR A 174 21.41 5.40 7.85
C THR A 174 20.65 6.72 8.01
N ASN A 175 19.98 7.19 6.96
CA ASN A 175 19.26 8.46 6.94
C ASN A 175 17.74 8.31 7.07
N TYR A 176 17.23 7.11 7.39
CA TYR A 176 15.81 6.90 7.57
C TYR A 176 15.36 7.41 8.94
N ASP A 177 14.68 8.57 8.94
CA ASP A 177 14.09 9.17 10.14
C ASP A 177 12.96 8.30 10.74
N PHE A 178 12.35 7.44 9.93
CA PHE A 178 11.25 6.55 10.33
C PHE A 178 11.49 5.14 9.77
N ALA A 179 11.62 4.14 10.63
CA ALA A 179 12.10 2.79 10.27
C ALA A 179 11.43 2.16 9.02
N ASP A 180 10.30 1.50 9.21
CA ASP A 180 9.55 0.80 8.17
C ASP A 180 8.93 1.78 7.16
N GLN A 181 8.39 2.90 7.65
CA GLN A 181 7.76 3.92 6.79
C GLN A 181 8.74 4.52 5.77
N SER A 182 9.95 4.93 6.17
CA SER A 182 10.92 5.49 5.21
C SER A 182 11.44 4.43 4.26
N LEU A 183 11.73 3.22 4.76
CA LEU A 183 12.18 2.10 3.92
C LEU A 183 11.15 1.76 2.83
N LEU A 184 9.89 1.57 3.21
CA LEU A 184 8.83 1.20 2.25
C LEU A 184 8.57 2.34 1.25
N SER A 185 8.63 3.59 1.69
CA SER A 185 8.42 4.74 0.81
C SER A 185 9.58 4.93 -0.18
N ASP A 186 10.82 4.62 0.22
CA ASP A 186 11.99 4.68 -0.65
C ASP A 186 11.98 3.54 -1.68
N VAL A 187 11.85 2.28 -1.21
CA VAL A 187 11.91 1.09 -2.08
C VAL A 187 10.76 1.07 -3.10
N PHE A 188 9.57 1.54 -2.72
CA PHE A 188 8.37 1.45 -3.55
C PHE A 188 7.78 2.82 -3.91
N ASN A 189 8.63 3.84 -4.01
CA ASN A 189 8.22 5.20 -4.34
C ASN A 189 7.31 5.23 -5.59
N GLY A 190 6.14 5.86 -5.46
CA GLY A 190 5.14 5.97 -6.52
C GLY A 190 4.47 4.65 -6.95
N SER A 191 4.83 3.52 -6.34
CA SER A 191 4.39 2.19 -6.78
C SER A 191 3.45 1.49 -5.81
N TRP A 192 3.30 1.96 -4.58
CA TRP A 192 2.32 1.41 -3.63
C TRP A 192 0.88 1.85 -3.96
N HIS A 193 -0.11 1.03 -3.59
CA HIS A 193 -1.52 1.33 -3.80
C HIS A 193 -2.06 2.26 -2.70
N PRO A 194 -2.60 3.45 -3.03
CA PRO A 194 -2.98 4.41 -2.01
C PRO A 194 -4.37 4.18 -1.42
N LEU A 195 -4.41 3.83 -0.14
CA LEU A 195 -5.63 3.69 0.64
C LEU A 195 -6.20 5.04 1.10
N SER A 196 -7.51 5.03 1.28
CA SER A 196 -8.24 6.10 1.93
C SER A 196 -7.78 6.24 3.38
N TYR A 197 -7.77 7.47 3.89
CA TYR A 197 -7.34 7.77 5.25
C TYR A 197 -8.20 7.03 6.29
N LYS A 198 -9.44 6.69 5.93
CA LYS A 198 -10.40 6.05 6.84
C LYS A 198 -9.92 4.70 7.40
N TYR A 199 -9.05 4.00 6.68
CA TYR A 199 -8.48 2.72 7.12
C TYR A 199 -7.23 2.87 8.00
N ASN A 200 -6.62 4.05 8.03
CA ASN A 200 -5.47 4.34 8.88
C ASN A 200 -5.54 5.80 9.35
N ALA A 201 -6.62 6.10 10.07
CA ALA A 201 -6.94 7.47 10.45
C ALA A 201 -6.07 7.88 11.64
N LEU A 202 -4.97 8.61 11.35
CA LEU A 202 -4.11 9.12 12.41
C LEU A 202 -4.95 10.04 13.31
N LYS A 203 -4.92 9.83 14.62
CA LYS A 203 -5.78 10.58 15.58
C LYS A 203 -5.71 12.10 15.37
N THR A 204 -4.53 12.60 15.01
CA THR A 204 -4.25 14.03 14.83
C THR A 204 -4.88 14.62 13.57
N LEU A 205 -5.27 13.80 12.57
CA LEU A 205 -5.97 14.30 11.38
C LEU A 205 -7.27 15.01 11.74
N LYS A 206 -7.94 14.60 12.83
CA LYS A 206 -9.15 15.26 13.35
C LYS A 206 -8.91 16.74 13.68
N LEU A 207 -7.70 17.13 14.08
CA LEU A 207 -7.33 18.50 14.41
C LEU A 207 -6.62 19.23 13.27
N ILE A 208 -5.69 18.54 12.60
CA ILE A 208 -4.85 19.15 11.55
C ILE A 208 -5.64 19.31 10.24
N HIS A 209 -6.49 18.34 9.91
CA HIS A 209 -7.25 18.27 8.66
C HIS A 209 -8.74 18.04 8.94
N PRO A 210 -9.43 18.96 9.64
CA PRO A 210 -10.83 18.76 10.05
C PRO A 210 -11.80 18.64 8.86
N ARG A 211 -11.42 19.14 7.67
CA ARG A 211 -12.20 18.99 6.43
C ARG A 211 -12.08 17.60 5.80
N VAL A 212 -11.06 16.83 6.18
CA VAL A 212 -10.85 15.45 5.74
C VAL A 212 -11.55 14.49 6.69
N TRP A 213 -11.49 14.78 8.00
CA TRP A 213 -12.04 13.92 9.03
C TRP A 213 -13.56 13.82 8.97
N ASP A 214 -14.03 12.60 8.73
CA ASP A 214 -15.43 12.20 8.80
C ASP A 214 -15.52 10.97 9.71
N GLU A 215 -15.95 11.21 10.94
CA GLU A 215 -16.08 10.17 11.95
C GLU A 215 -17.07 9.06 11.53
N SER A 216 -18.00 9.35 10.60
CA SER A 216 -18.94 8.36 10.06
C SER A 216 -18.31 7.39 9.06
N GLU A 217 -17.11 7.68 8.55
CA GLU A 217 -16.37 6.84 7.60
C GLU A 217 -15.15 6.15 8.21
N VAL A 218 -14.53 6.71 9.25
CA VAL A 218 -13.32 6.14 9.90
C VAL A 218 -13.52 4.69 10.33
N ALA A 219 -12.75 3.76 9.77
CA ALA A 219 -12.81 2.35 10.12
C ALA A 219 -11.76 1.94 11.15
N ASN A 220 -10.59 2.58 11.13
CA ASN A 220 -9.51 2.29 12.07
C ASN A 220 -8.77 3.56 12.48
N ILE A 221 -8.65 3.77 13.79
CA ILE A 221 -7.95 4.92 14.37
C ILE A 221 -6.53 4.52 14.78
N HIS A 222 -5.56 5.27 14.26
CA HIS A 222 -4.16 5.11 14.57
C HIS A 222 -3.70 6.15 15.61
N TYR A 223 -3.52 5.68 16.85
CA TYR A 223 -2.97 6.45 17.96
C TYR A 223 -1.46 6.66 17.81
N ILE A 224 -1.06 7.51 16.87
CA ILE A 224 0.31 8.02 16.76
C ILE A 224 0.63 8.95 17.93
N LEU A 225 1.93 9.14 18.20
CA LEU A 225 2.44 10.00 19.29
C LEU A 225 2.01 9.54 20.69
N THR A 226 2.56 10.20 21.71
CA THR A 226 2.22 9.99 23.12
C THR A 226 1.35 11.13 23.65
N PRO A 227 0.56 10.90 24.72
CA PRO A 227 0.33 9.62 25.37
C PRO A 227 -0.48 8.66 24.48
N LYS A 228 -0.48 7.38 24.84
CA LYS A 228 -1.37 6.34 24.30
C LYS A 228 -2.61 6.20 25.20
N PRO A 229 -3.74 5.70 24.68
CA PRO A 229 -4.95 5.55 25.51
C PRO A 229 -4.73 4.62 26.71
N TRP A 230 -3.95 3.54 26.57
CA TRP A 230 -3.61 2.64 27.68
C TRP A 230 -2.72 3.28 28.76
N ASP A 231 -1.91 4.29 28.41
CA ASP A 231 -1.05 4.97 29.38
C ASP A 231 -1.87 5.76 30.42
N VAL A 232 -3.04 6.25 30.01
CA VAL A 232 -3.90 7.13 30.82
C VAL A 232 -5.17 6.43 31.31
N ARG A 233 -5.34 5.15 31.00
CA ARG A 233 -6.54 4.36 31.28
C ARG A 233 -6.96 4.39 32.76
N LYS A 234 -5.97 4.32 33.66
CA LYS A 234 -6.17 4.31 35.12
C LYS A 234 -6.28 5.71 35.72
N CYS A 235 -6.09 6.77 34.93
CA CYS A 235 -6.27 8.13 35.41
C CYS A 235 -7.76 8.42 35.66
N ALA A 236 -8.07 9.02 36.81
CA ALA A 236 -9.44 9.46 37.12
C ALA A 236 -9.98 10.46 36.08
N ASP A 237 -9.08 11.22 35.44
CA ASP A 237 -9.40 12.20 34.41
C ASP A 237 -8.98 11.76 32.99
N ARG A 238 -9.02 10.46 32.69
CA ARG A 238 -8.64 9.88 31.39
C ARG A 238 -9.32 10.49 30.16
N LEU A 239 -10.50 11.11 30.34
CA LEU A 239 -11.27 11.78 29.29
C LEU A 239 -10.92 13.27 29.11
N SER A 240 -9.99 13.79 29.92
CA SER A 240 -9.56 15.18 29.81
C SER A 240 -8.79 15.41 28.50
N SER A 241 -9.05 16.56 27.87
CA SER A 241 -8.33 17.02 26.67
C SER A 241 -6.83 17.18 26.89
N LYS A 242 -6.36 17.22 28.15
CA LYS A 242 -4.94 17.21 28.49
C LYS A 242 -4.21 15.94 28.00
N HIS A 243 -4.94 14.82 27.91
CA HIS A 243 -4.40 13.53 27.45
C HIS A 243 -4.66 13.33 25.96
N ASP A 244 -5.84 13.75 25.50
CA ASP A 244 -6.24 13.64 24.11
C ASP A 244 -7.19 14.76 23.69
N GLU A 245 -6.64 15.81 23.10
CA GLU A 245 -7.38 16.92 22.50
C GLU A 245 -8.28 16.50 21.33
N THR A 246 -8.02 15.34 20.71
CA THR A 246 -8.81 14.84 19.58
C THR A 246 -10.13 14.21 20.02
N GLY A 247 -10.23 13.82 21.30
CA GLY A 247 -11.35 13.07 21.85
C GLY A 247 -11.52 11.67 21.26
N THR A 248 -10.52 11.15 20.56
CA THR A 248 -10.56 9.82 19.93
C THR A 248 -10.25 8.69 20.91
N PHE A 249 -9.72 8.98 22.11
CA PHE A 249 -9.48 7.97 23.14
C PHE A 249 -10.76 7.30 23.65
N THR A 250 -11.92 7.95 23.52
CA THR A 250 -13.23 7.38 23.86
C THR A 250 -13.52 6.08 23.10
N PHE A 251 -13.14 6.00 21.82
CA PHE A 251 -13.30 4.79 21.01
C PHE A 251 -12.47 3.62 21.55
N TRP A 252 -11.21 3.87 21.92
CA TRP A 252 -10.37 2.83 22.51
C TRP A 252 -10.89 2.39 23.87
N PHE A 253 -11.32 3.33 24.72
CA PHE A 253 -11.88 2.99 26.03
C PHE A 253 -13.15 2.17 25.92
N ALA A 254 -14.04 2.46 24.97
CA ALA A 254 -15.24 1.67 24.75
C ALA A 254 -14.89 0.22 24.39
N VAL A 255 -13.99 0.00 23.42
CA VAL A 255 -13.56 -1.35 23.01
C VAL A 255 -12.85 -2.10 24.15
N ASP A 256 -11.99 -1.40 24.91
CA ASP A 256 -11.30 -2.00 26.06
C ASP A 256 -12.26 -2.31 27.23
N ASP A 257 -13.22 -1.44 27.50
CA ASP A 257 -14.27 -1.66 28.52
C ASP A 257 -15.10 -2.91 28.14
N ASP A 258 -15.51 -3.05 26.88
CA ASP A 258 -16.24 -4.23 26.35
C ASP A 258 -15.40 -5.51 26.45
N ARG A 259 -14.12 -5.46 26.07
CA ARG A 259 -13.17 -6.58 26.20
C ARG A 259 -13.08 -7.05 27.65
N LEU A 260 -12.85 -6.12 28.58
CA LEU A 260 -12.70 -6.43 30.00
C LEU A 260 -13.99 -6.99 30.61
N GLU A 261 -15.16 -6.53 30.15
CA GLU A 261 -16.44 -7.10 30.56
C GLU A 261 -16.60 -8.55 30.08
N TYR A 262 -16.27 -8.82 28.81
CA TYR A 262 -16.27 -10.17 28.26
C TYR A 262 -15.33 -11.10 29.04
N GLU A 263 -14.10 -10.66 29.33
CA GLU A 263 -13.11 -11.45 30.07
C GLU A 263 -13.55 -11.77 31.49
N ARG A 264 -14.10 -10.78 32.22
CA ARG A 264 -14.68 -11.00 33.55
C ARG A 264 -15.81 -12.03 33.51
N GLY A 265 -16.67 -11.96 32.49
CA GLY A 265 -17.77 -12.92 32.29
C GLY A 265 -17.31 -14.35 32.02
N HIS A 266 -16.11 -14.52 31.45
CA HIS A 266 -15.52 -15.82 31.06
C HIS A 266 -14.37 -16.27 31.96
N GLN A 267 -14.11 -15.57 33.07
CA GLN A 267 -13.00 -15.86 33.98
C GLN A 267 -11.62 -15.88 33.29
N ILE A 268 -11.46 -15.03 32.28
CA ILE A 268 -10.18 -14.85 31.58
C ILE A 268 -9.36 -13.82 32.36
N ALA A 269 -8.10 -14.16 32.64
CA ALA A 269 -7.14 -13.27 33.29
C ALA A 269 -5.85 -13.24 32.45
N ASP A 270 -5.84 -12.39 31.42
CA ASP A 270 -4.72 -12.25 30.48
C ASP A 270 -3.65 -11.25 30.95
N GLY A 271 -3.97 -10.45 31.99
CA GLY A 271 -3.07 -9.49 32.62
C GLY A 271 -3.08 -8.09 31.99
N PHE A 272 -4.02 -7.80 31.08
CA PHE A 272 -4.13 -6.51 30.39
C PHE A 272 -5.44 -5.77 30.70
#